data_AF-A0A5M8P8S1-F1
#
_entry.id   AF-A0A5M8P8S1-F1
#
_cell.length_a   1.000
_cell.length_b   1.000
_cell.length_c   1.000
_cell.angle_alpha   90.00
_cell.angle_beta   90.00
_cell.angle_gamma   90.00
#
_symmetry.space_group_name_H-M   'P 1'
#
loop_
_entity.id
_entity.type
_entity.pdbx_description
1 polymer ?
#
loop_
_entity_poly.entity_id
_entity_poly.type
_entity_poly.pdbx_seq_one_letter_code
_entity_poly.pdbx_strand_id
1 'polypeptide(L)'
;MRFQPPRKSWWRALLAAAVCGSCLDTILFFSIAFAPLFSFIDTFAHAGNGSISGQTQLFGFAAPIWFSLALGDFWVKLAMAFAMLLLYRAALAWLIPSLYRLHKASS
;
A
#
# COMPACT_ATOMS: atom_id res chain seq x y z
N MET A 1 7.69 24.08 31.31
CA MET A 1 7.46 23.82 29.87
C MET A 1 6.16 23.04 29.71
N ARG A 2 5.12 23.64 29.10
CA ARG A 2 3.89 22.91 28.75
C ARG A 2 4.16 22.09 27.49
N PHE A 3 4.24 20.76 27.62
CA PHE A 3 4.13 19.86 26.47
C PHE A 3 2.73 20.03 25.87
N GLN A 4 2.62 20.81 24.80
CA GLN A 4 1.43 20.80 23.96
C GLN A 4 1.61 19.66 22.95
N PRO A 5 0.90 18.51 23.08
CA PRO A 5 0.97 17.48 22.06
C PRO A 5 0.42 18.08 20.76
N PRO A 6 1.07 17.86 19.60
CA PRO A 6 0.52 18.32 18.34
C PRO A 6 -0.84 17.64 18.14
N ARG A 7 -1.92 18.41 18.22
CA ARG A 7 -3.30 17.96 17.93
C ARG A 7 -3.53 17.66 16.44
N LYS A 8 -2.45 17.51 15.67
CA LYS A 8 -2.49 17.37 14.22
C LYS A 8 -2.78 15.91 13.92
N SER A 9 -4.04 15.65 13.58
CA SER A 9 -4.62 14.45 12.98
C SER A 9 -3.59 13.44 12.43
N TRP A 10 -2.96 12.69 13.34
CA TRP A 10 -1.87 11.75 13.03
C TRP A 10 -2.32 10.68 12.04
N TRP A 11 -3.61 10.33 12.12
CA TRP A 11 -4.33 9.49 11.17
C TRP A 11 -4.30 10.00 9.72
N ARG A 12 -4.40 11.31 9.50
CA ARG A 12 -4.35 11.90 8.15
C ARG A 12 -2.95 11.83 7.57
N ALA A 13 -1.93 12.07 8.39
CA ALA A 13 -0.54 11.94 7.97
C ALA A 13 -0.21 10.49 7.59
N LEU A 14 -0.64 9.51 8.40
CA LEU A 14 -0.42 8.10 8.12
C LEU A 14 -1.17 7.63 6.87
N LEU A 15 -2.44 8.05 6.69
CA LEU A 15 -3.20 7.72 5.50
C LEU A 15 -2.56 8.31 4.24
N ALA A 16 -2.15 9.58 4.28
CA ALA A 16 -1.47 10.23 3.16
C ALA A 16 -0.16 9.51 2.81
N ALA A 17 0.63 9.12 3.82
CA ALA A 17 1.87 8.37 3.60
C ALA A 17 1.60 6.99 2.98
N ALA A 18 0.55 6.29 3.41
CA ALA A 18 0.22 4.97 2.86
C ALA A 18 -0.28 5.04 1.41
N VAL A 19 -1.09 6.06 1.08
CA VAL A 19 -1.55 6.30 -0.30
C VAL A 19 -0.37 6.66 -1.21
N CYS A 20 0.43 7.66 -0.80
CA CYS A 20 1.59 8.08 -1.58
C CYS A 20 2.61 6.95 -1.73
N GLY A 21 2.86 6.18 -0.67
CA GLY A 21 3.72 5.02 -0.68
C GLY A 21 3.22 3.94 -1.64
N SER A 22 1.93 3.64 -1.62
CA SER A 22 1.33 2.65 -2.55
C SER A 22 1.43 3.12 -4.01
N CYS A 23 1.14 4.39 -4.29
CA CYS A 23 1.30 4.95 -5.64
C CYS A 23 2.75 4.85 -6.13
N LEU A 24 3.70 5.29 -5.29
CA LEU A 24 5.11 5.33 -5.65
C LEU A 24 5.69 3.93 -5.83
N ASP A 25 5.32 3.00 -4.96
CA ASP A 25 5.75 1.60 -5.04
C ASP A 25 5.23 0.92 -6.32
N THR A 26 3.93 1.06 -6.64
CA THR A 26 3.37 0.49 -7.88
C THR A 26 4.02 1.12 -9.12
N ILE A 27 4.18 2.45 -9.18
CA ILE A 27 4.81 3.11 -10.32
C ILE A 27 6.25 2.62 -10.50
N LEU A 28 7.07 2.66 -9.44
CA LEU A 28 8.47 2.27 -9.55
C LEU A 28 8.61 0.79 -9.88
N PHE A 29 7.87 -0.08 -9.21
CA PHE A 29 7.94 -1.53 -9.43
C PHE A 29 7.57 -1.89 -10.88
N PHE A 30 6.41 -1.44 -11.36
CA PHE A 30 5.96 -1.78 -12.73
C PHE A 30 6.76 -1.05 -13.82
N SER A 31 7.17 0.20 -13.59
CA SER A 31 8.04 0.91 -14.55
C SER A 31 9.38 0.20 -14.72
N ILE A 32 9.96 -0.33 -13.64
CA ILE A 32 11.24 -1.06 -13.71
C ILE A 32 11.03 -2.48 -14.25
N ALA A 33 10.03 -3.20 -13.77
CA ALA A 33 9.76 -4.59 -14.17
C ALA A 33 9.43 -4.74 -15.67
N PHE A 34 8.80 -3.72 -16.26
CA PHE A 34 8.43 -3.72 -17.69
C PHE A 34 9.27 -2.74 -18.53
N ALA A 35 10.36 -2.21 -17.98
CA ALA A 35 11.27 -1.36 -18.75
C ALA A 35 12.02 -2.18 -19.81
N PRO A 36 12.14 -1.68 -21.07
CA PRO A 36 12.83 -2.39 -22.13
C PRO A 36 14.28 -2.78 -21.80
N LEU A 37 14.96 -1.95 -20.99
CA LEU A 37 16.33 -2.20 -20.51
C LEU A 37 16.46 -3.51 -19.72
N PHE A 38 15.40 -3.96 -19.05
CA PHE A 38 15.41 -5.14 -18.19
C PHE A 38 14.74 -6.36 -18.84
N SER A 39 14.37 -6.27 -20.13
CA SER A 39 13.76 -7.37 -20.88
C SER A 39 14.61 -8.65 -20.92
N PHE A 40 15.93 -8.53 -20.79
CA PHE A 40 16.84 -9.68 -20.70
C PHE A 40 16.61 -10.55 -19.44
N ILE A 41 16.11 -9.95 -18.35
CA ILE A 41 15.78 -10.67 -17.11
C ILE A 41 14.59 -11.59 -17.34
N ASP A 42 13.58 -11.13 -18.09
CA ASP A 42 12.43 -11.95 -18.45
C ASP A 42 12.84 -13.17 -19.29
N THR A 43 13.78 -13.00 -20.22
CA THR A 43 14.31 -14.10 -21.05
C THR A 43 15.15 -15.10 -20.27
N PHE A 44 15.82 -14.66 -19.19
CA PHE A 44 16.58 -15.54 -18.29
C PHE A 44 15.67 -16.25 -17.29
N ALA A 45 14.64 -15.57 -16.78
CA ALA A 45 13.74 -16.09 -15.76
C ALA A 45 12.62 -16.97 -16.32
N HIS A 46 12.15 -16.71 -17.55
CA HIS A 46 11.08 -17.44 -18.21
C HIS A 46 11.56 -17.97 -19.58
N ALA A 47 11.49 -19.28 -19.76
CA ALA A 47 11.81 -19.97 -21.02
C ALA A 47 10.73 -19.73 -22.11
N GLY A 48 10.53 -18.48 -22.53
CA GLY A 48 9.86 -18.14 -23.79
C GLY A 48 8.34 -17.94 -23.77
N ASN A 49 7.66 -18.09 -22.64
CA ASN A 49 6.20 -17.85 -22.58
C ASN A 49 5.90 -16.43 -22.10
N GLY A 50 6.07 -15.44 -22.98
CA GLY A 50 5.83 -14.00 -22.74
C GLY A 50 4.35 -13.63 -22.58
N SER A 51 3.60 -14.34 -21.73
CA SER A 51 2.15 -14.17 -21.46
C SER A 51 1.79 -12.74 -21.02
N ILE A 52 2.72 -12.05 -20.40
CA ILE A 52 2.53 -10.70 -19.82
C ILE A 52 2.59 -9.57 -20.87
N SER A 53 3.04 -9.87 -22.09
CA SER A 53 3.15 -8.91 -23.20
C SER A 53 1.85 -8.70 -23.99
N GLY A 54 0.82 -9.51 -23.71
CA GLY A 54 -0.47 -9.42 -24.38
C GLY A 54 -1.31 -8.20 -23.98
N GLN A 55 -2.43 -8.02 -24.69
CA GLN A 55 -3.45 -7.05 -24.35
C GLN A 55 -4.61 -7.72 -23.60
N THR A 56 -5.20 -7.00 -22.67
CA THR A 56 -6.42 -7.39 -21.94
C THR A 56 -7.47 -6.29 -22.08
N GLN A 57 -8.73 -6.65 -21.89
CA GLN A 57 -9.82 -5.68 -21.83
C GLN A 57 -9.96 -5.16 -20.40
N LEU A 58 -9.64 -3.89 -20.20
CA LEU A 58 -9.79 -3.18 -18.93
C LEU A 58 -10.93 -2.17 -19.07
N PHE A 59 -12.06 -2.43 -18.39
CA PHE A 59 -13.28 -1.60 -18.47
C PHE A 59 -13.78 -1.35 -19.91
N GLY A 60 -13.60 -2.32 -20.82
CA GLY A 60 -14.00 -2.22 -22.22
C GLY A 60 -12.95 -1.59 -23.14
N PHE A 61 -11.84 -1.07 -22.60
CA PHE A 61 -10.71 -0.58 -23.39
C PHE A 61 -9.61 -1.64 -23.49
N ALA A 62 -8.95 -1.73 -24.64
CA ALA A 62 -7.75 -2.54 -24.78
C ALA A 62 -6.60 -1.86 -24.03
N ALA A 63 -6.08 -2.53 -23.01
CA ALA A 63 -4.94 -2.08 -22.22
C ALA A 63 -3.90 -3.22 -22.15
N PRO A 64 -2.60 -2.90 -21.98
CA PRO A 64 -1.61 -3.94 -21.74
C PRO A 64 -1.93 -4.73 -20.46
N ILE A 65 -1.65 -6.04 -20.47
CA ILE A 65 -1.89 -6.91 -19.29
C ILE A 65 -1.18 -6.37 -18.05
N TRP A 66 0.08 -5.95 -18.19
CA TRP A 66 0.86 -5.40 -17.07
C TRP A 66 0.21 -4.19 -16.41
N PHE A 67 -0.49 -3.35 -17.18
CA PHE A 67 -1.20 -2.19 -16.64
C PHE A 67 -2.39 -2.61 -15.78
N SER A 68 -3.12 -3.64 -16.21
CA SER A 68 -4.20 -4.24 -15.40
C SER A 68 -3.66 -4.86 -14.10
N LEU A 69 -2.50 -5.52 -14.15
CA LEU A 69 -1.86 -6.05 -12.95
C LEU A 69 -1.42 -4.92 -12.01
N ALA A 70 -0.83 -3.85 -12.55
CA ALA A 70 -0.43 -2.68 -11.76
C ALA A 70 -1.62 -2.06 -11.03
N LEU A 71 -2.75 -1.93 -11.72
CA LEU A 71 -3.97 -1.42 -11.12
C LEU A 71 -4.50 -2.36 -10.02
N GLY A 72 -4.50 -3.66 -10.27
CA GLY A 72 -4.91 -4.66 -9.26
C GLY A 72 -4.04 -4.62 -8.01
N ASP A 73 -2.72 -4.61 -8.18
CA ASP A 73 -1.75 -4.50 -7.09
C ASP A 73 -1.94 -3.21 -6.27
N PHE A 74 -2.10 -2.07 -6.95
CA PHE A 74 -2.35 -0.79 -6.29
C PHE A 74 -3.61 -0.82 -5.42
N TRP A 75 -4.72 -1.38 -5.93
CA TRP A 75 -5.96 -1.49 -5.16
C TRP A 75 -5.84 -2.39 -3.94
N VAL A 76 -5.12 -3.51 -4.06
CA VAL A 76 -4.85 -4.40 -2.93
C VAL A 76 -4.01 -3.70 -1.86
N LYS A 77 -2.95 -2.99 -2.26
CA LYS A 77 -2.10 -2.20 -1.34
C LYS A 77 -2.90 -1.12 -0.63
N LEU A 78 -3.76 -0.41 -1.37
CA LEU A 78 -4.62 0.63 -0.81
C LEU A 78 -5.65 0.05 0.17
N ALA A 79 -6.32 -1.04 -0.18
CA ALA A 79 -7.27 -1.72 0.70
C ALA A 79 -6.58 -2.21 1.98
N MET A 80 -5.38 -2.77 1.86
CA MET A 80 -4.60 -3.23 3.00
C MET A 80 -4.14 -2.07 3.89
N ALA A 81 -3.73 -0.94 3.30
CA ALA A 81 -3.42 0.27 4.04
C ALA A 81 -4.62 0.78 4.86
N PHE A 82 -5.81 0.80 4.28
CA PHE A 82 -7.04 1.16 5.00
C PHE A 82 -7.38 0.17 6.12
N ALA A 83 -7.29 -1.13 5.84
CA ALA A 83 -7.54 -2.19 6.83
C ALA A 83 -6.58 -2.06 8.03
N MET A 84 -5.30 -1.83 7.77
CA MET A 84 -4.28 -1.68 8.80
C MET A 84 -4.46 -0.38 9.61
N LEU A 85 -4.88 0.71 8.95
CA LEU A 85 -5.24 1.94 9.65
C LEU A 85 -6.42 1.73 10.60
N LEU A 86 -7.45 1.01 10.17
CA LEU A 86 -8.61 0.67 11.01
C LEU A 86 -8.20 -0.20 12.20
N LEU A 87 -7.36 -1.22 11.96
CA LEU A 87 -6.86 -2.10 13.02
C LEU A 87 -6.05 -1.31 14.05
N TYR A 88 -5.21 -0.37 13.61
CA TYR A 88 -4.46 0.50 14.51
C TYR A 88 -5.40 1.43 15.31
N ARG A 89 -6.49 1.96 14.73
CA ARG A 89 -7.52 2.72 15.47
C ARG A 89 -8.16 1.88 16.57
N ALA A 90 -8.58 0.68 16.22
CA ALA A 90 -9.20 -0.24 17.16
C ALA A 90 -8.23 -0.57 18.30
N ALA A 91 -6.97 -0.91 17.99
CA ALA A 91 -5.96 -1.20 18.99
C ALA A 91 -5.77 -0.03 19.97
N LEU A 92 -5.64 1.21 19.50
CA LEU A 92 -5.51 2.38 20.40
C LEU A 92 -6.75 2.59 21.27
N ALA A 93 -7.94 2.47 20.68
CA ALA A 93 -9.19 2.65 21.42
C ALA A 93 -9.37 1.61 22.55
N TRP A 94 -8.85 0.40 22.36
CA TRP A 94 -8.98 -0.68 23.34
C TRP A 94 -7.85 -0.71 24.38
N LEU A 95 -6.61 -0.43 23.97
CA LEU A 95 -5.43 -0.63 24.81
C LEU A 95 -5.10 0.57 25.71
N ILE A 96 -5.39 1.80 25.27
CA ILE A 96 -5.10 3.02 26.06
C ILE A 96 -5.97 3.12 27.32
N PRO A 97 -7.30 2.84 27.29
CA PRO A 97 -8.14 2.95 28.47
C PRO A 97 -7.91 1.85 29.52
N SER A 98 -7.41 0.68 29.12
CA SER A 98 -7.09 -0.41 30.06
C SER A 98 -5.84 -0.09 30.87
N LEU A 99 -4.79 0.44 30.22
CA LEU A 99 -3.55 0.85 30.90
C LEU A 99 -3.77 1.98 31.91
N TYR A 100 -4.59 2.98 31.57
CA TYR A 100 -4.91 4.07 32.50
C TYR A 100 -5.66 3.57 33.75
N ARG A 101 -6.57 2.61 33.59
CA ARG A 101 -7.31 2.01 34.72
C ARG A 101 -6.40 1.23 35.67
N LEU A 102 -5.41 0.52 35.14
CA LEU A 102 -4.47 -0.24 35.96
C LEU A 102 -3.56 0.67 36.79
N HIS A 103 -3.07 1.78 36.22
CA HIS A 103 -2.25 2.74 36.96
C HIS A 103 -3.02 3.43 38.09
N LYS A 104 -4.30 3.76 37.86
CA LYS A 104 -5.15 4.38 38.89
C LYS A 104 -5.54 3.41 40.01
N ALA A 105 -5.59 2.11 39.75
CA ALA A 105 -5.96 1.11 40.74
C ALA A 105 -4.80 0.72 41.68
N SER A 106 -3.56 1.08 41.37
CA SER A 106 -2.37 0.76 42.19
C SER A 106 -1.82 1.96 42.98
N SER A 107 -2.53 3.09 43.02
CA SER A 107 -2.15 4.32 43.73
C SER A 107 -3.28 4.78 44.65
#